data_AF-A0A1Q5SYN5-F1
#
_entry.id   AF-A0A1Q5SYN5-F1
#
_cell.length_a   1.000
_cell.length_b   1.000
_cell.length_c   1.000
_cell.angle_alpha   90.00
_cell.angle_beta   90.00
_cell.angle_gamma   90.00
#
_symmetry.space_group_name_H-M   'P 1'
#
loop_
_entity.id
_entity.type
_entity.pdbx_description
1 polymer ?
#
loop_
_entity_poly.entity_id
_entity_poly.type
_entity_poly.pdbx_seq_one_letter_code
_entity_poly.pdbx_strand_id
1 'polypeptide(L)'
;MALQWLEQFVKYQGLSREFWNFIDREGINRKDLDQQLEQYKLDTFSRRAQFLWKLQSIVEKVVFEYVNEQNNSDVADLVAKEWNLRSYPEIDKFIARAMIDRLPIRHDTMKKAFQAICNGHFLSYELYAQGNQQLFVQLFVRTTLLLVDHPSDVVQLGEIVLPSLFQGIDTKGEIMKALHSLLMTRKDGLADYKAMHQYGQLFSPDELVFNQGMLRIIIPILKEKKQDEVAVKFLHNIGKKVSHLIGEEMDLIDMEPENKEEQSEEISFAEGAQETYEKSDVQGKEATVALSSAKHEMVQRLIMEVDEFSARIKGGLETLEQQLAYPIGEDYAPHEEYEEVIARLKEENQRLYIEMEKIRKKQAENEWRRFKQFVQAVGGSQHHYLLSELYEESQGRSLANLEMTKGRLMNLFNALSLFGVEPTTYGYSIGQELTVTRQELRERFMMLQPIASSTDEVRVKIVRCGWTIYGQVIVQPLVEEMKES
;
A
#
# COMPACT_ATOMS: atom_id res chain seq x y z
N MET A 1 -23.48 7.17 -24.73
CA MET A 1 -22.33 6.61 -25.47
C MET A 1 -21.13 7.54 -25.56
N ALA A 2 -21.29 8.89 -25.58
CA ALA A 2 -20.25 9.83 -26.01
C ALA A 2 -18.89 9.83 -25.26
N LEU A 3 -18.75 9.20 -24.08
CA LEU A 3 -17.48 9.11 -23.34
C LEU A 3 -17.16 7.73 -22.77
N GLN A 4 -17.88 6.67 -23.18
CA GLN A 4 -17.62 5.31 -22.67
C GLN A 4 -16.20 4.82 -22.99
N TRP A 5 -15.63 5.24 -24.12
CA TRP A 5 -14.23 4.95 -24.44
C TRP A 5 -13.27 5.68 -23.50
N LEU A 6 -13.60 6.88 -23.00
CA LEU A 6 -12.72 7.64 -22.11
C LEU A 6 -12.58 6.98 -20.74
N GLU A 7 -13.64 6.34 -20.25
CA GLU A 7 -13.58 5.48 -19.05
C GLU A 7 -12.60 4.32 -19.27
N GLN A 8 -12.73 3.60 -20.40
CA GLN A 8 -11.83 2.49 -20.70
C GLN A 8 -10.39 2.96 -20.96
N PHE A 9 -10.23 4.13 -21.57
CA PHE A 9 -8.95 4.78 -21.76
C PHE A 9 -8.24 5.01 -20.42
N VAL A 10 -8.94 5.54 -19.42
CA VAL A 10 -8.39 5.73 -18.08
C VAL A 10 -8.05 4.39 -17.43
N LYS A 11 -8.99 3.43 -17.50
CA LYS A 11 -8.86 2.08 -16.94
C LYS A 11 -7.63 1.34 -17.47
N TYR A 12 -7.35 1.44 -18.77
CA TYR A 12 -6.24 0.76 -19.44
C TYR A 12 -4.99 1.64 -19.61
N GLN A 13 -4.91 2.77 -18.91
CA GLN A 13 -3.76 3.67 -18.94
C GLN A 13 -3.41 4.24 -20.32
N GLY A 14 -4.42 4.49 -21.14
CA GLY A 14 -4.28 5.04 -22.47
C GLY A 14 -4.69 4.06 -23.57
N LEU A 15 -4.00 4.12 -24.70
CA LEU A 15 -4.30 3.33 -25.89
C LEU A 15 -3.56 1.97 -25.89
N SER A 16 -3.72 1.20 -24.81
CA SER A 16 -3.10 -0.12 -24.65
C SER A 16 -3.71 -1.16 -25.60
N ARG A 17 -3.13 -2.37 -25.65
CA ARG A 17 -3.71 -3.48 -26.42
C ARG A 17 -5.11 -3.85 -25.93
N GLU A 18 -5.32 -3.84 -24.62
CA GLU A 18 -6.61 -4.12 -23.98
C GLU A 18 -7.65 -3.05 -24.33
N PHE A 19 -7.24 -1.79 -24.41
CA PHE A 19 -8.09 -0.71 -24.90
C PHE A 19 -8.55 -0.97 -26.36
N TRP A 20 -7.62 -1.30 -27.25
CA TRP A 20 -7.97 -1.59 -28.65
C TRP A 20 -8.86 -2.83 -28.79
N ASN A 21 -8.62 -3.87 -28.00
CA ASN A 21 -9.49 -5.05 -27.95
C ASN A 21 -10.93 -4.67 -27.53
N PHE A 22 -11.07 -3.73 -26.59
CA PHE A 22 -12.37 -3.19 -26.20
C PHE A 22 -13.03 -2.42 -27.36
N ILE A 23 -12.30 -1.49 -27.99
CA ILE A 23 -12.80 -0.70 -29.13
C ILE A 23 -13.32 -1.61 -30.25
N ASP A 24 -12.55 -2.64 -30.60
CA ASP A 24 -12.93 -3.60 -31.66
C ASP A 24 -14.15 -4.43 -31.25
N ARG A 25 -14.25 -4.84 -29.97
CA ARG A 25 -15.38 -5.64 -29.45
C ARG A 25 -16.69 -4.85 -29.39
N GLU A 26 -16.64 -3.58 -28.99
CA GLU A 26 -17.82 -2.71 -28.92
C GLU A 26 -18.18 -2.12 -30.30
N GLY A 27 -17.41 -2.43 -31.35
CA GLY A 27 -17.67 -1.96 -32.71
C GLY A 27 -17.50 -0.44 -32.89
N ILE A 28 -16.66 0.20 -32.07
CA ILE A 28 -16.41 1.64 -32.17
C ILE A 28 -15.54 1.91 -33.40
N ASN A 29 -16.01 2.80 -34.27
CA ASN A 29 -15.29 3.18 -35.48
C ASN A 29 -14.00 3.94 -35.12
N ARG A 30 -12.85 3.43 -35.58
CA ARG A 30 -11.53 4.02 -35.29
C ARG A 30 -11.40 5.45 -35.80
N LYS A 31 -11.98 5.80 -36.95
CA LYS A 31 -11.94 7.18 -37.48
C LYS A 31 -12.70 8.15 -36.58
N ASP A 32 -13.84 7.72 -36.05
CA ASP A 32 -14.64 8.55 -35.14
C ASP A 32 -13.91 8.70 -33.80
N LEU A 33 -13.24 7.64 -33.33
CA LEU A 33 -12.38 7.71 -32.14
C LEU A 33 -11.20 8.66 -32.33
N ASP A 34 -10.51 8.61 -33.48
CA ASP A 34 -9.39 9.50 -33.79
C ASP A 34 -9.84 10.97 -33.79
N GLN A 35 -11.00 11.27 -34.40
CA GLN A 35 -11.61 12.61 -34.36
C GLN A 35 -11.94 13.05 -32.93
N GLN A 36 -12.45 12.16 -32.09
CA GLN A 36 -12.73 12.46 -30.69
C GLN A 36 -11.43 12.69 -29.89
N LEU A 37 -10.39 11.89 -30.11
CA LEU A 37 -9.08 12.09 -29.50
C LEU A 37 -8.51 13.46 -29.89
N GLU A 38 -8.61 13.87 -31.15
CA GLU A 38 -8.22 15.22 -31.58
C GLU A 38 -9.06 16.32 -30.91
N GLN A 39 -10.39 16.16 -30.89
CA GLN A 39 -11.32 17.11 -30.26
C GLN A 39 -10.99 17.33 -28.78
N TYR A 40 -10.70 16.26 -28.05
CA TYR A 40 -10.36 16.31 -26.63
C TYR A 40 -8.88 16.59 -26.36
N LYS A 41 -8.08 16.83 -27.41
CA LYS A 41 -6.62 17.04 -27.32
C LYS A 41 -5.90 15.87 -26.64
N LEU A 42 -6.31 14.64 -26.94
CA LEU A 42 -5.74 13.37 -26.49
C LEU A 42 -5.11 12.56 -27.65
N ASP A 43 -4.83 13.22 -28.77
CA ASP A 43 -4.29 12.68 -30.02
C ASP A 43 -2.83 12.21 -29.92
N THR A 44 -2.02 12.83 -29.06
CA THR A 44 -0.61 12.47 -28.84
C THR A 44 -0.38 11.74 -27.52
N PHE A 45 0.66 10.90 -27.45
CA PHE A 45 1.03 10.19 -26.22
C PHE A 45 1.31 11.16 -25.06
N SER A 46 2.05 12.24 -25.31
CA SER A 46 2.37 13.24 -24.29
C SER A 46 1.12 13.87 -23.69
N ARG A 47 0.14 14.27 -24.53
CA ARG A 47 -1.11 14.86 -24.02
C ARG A 47 -1.95 13.87 -23.22
N ARG A 48 -1.98 12.60 -23.66
CA ARG A 48 -2.63 11.50 -22.93
C ARG A 48 -2.01 11.26 -21.56
N ALA A 49 -0.68 11.20 -21.50
CA ALA A 49 0.05 11.02 -20.25
C ALA A 49 -0.21 12.20 -19.29
N GLN A 50 -0.13 13.44 -19.80
CA GLN A 50 -0.43 14.64 -19.02
C GLN A 50 -1.86 14.66 -18.47
N PHE A 51 -2.86 14.26 -19.27
CA PHE A 51 -4.24 14.12 -18.81
C PHE A 51 -4.33 13.14 -17.63
N LEU A 52 -3.74 11.95 -17.75
CA LEU A 52 -3.76 10.94 -16.69
C LEU A 52 -3.01 11.40 -15.44
N TRP A 53 -1.86 12.06 -15.58
CA TRP A 53 -1.10 12.58 -14.44
C TRP A 53 -1.84 13.69 -13.69
N LYS A 54 -2.50 14.61 -14.41
CA LYS A 54 -3.32 15.65 -13.78
C LYS A 54 -4.56 15.08 -13.10
N LEU A 55 -5.18 14.08 -13.72
CA LEU A 55 -6.32 13.42 -13.09
C LEU A 55 -5.89 12.67 -11.83
N GLN A 56 -4.72 12.02 -11.86
CA GLN A 56 -4.11 11.38 -10.69
C GLN A 56 -3.89 12.39 -9.55
N SER A 57 -3.29 13.55 -9.85
CA SER A 57 -3.00 14.55 -8.81
C SER A 57 -4.28 15.10 -8.18
N ILE A 58 -5.36 15.25 -8.95
CA ILE A 58 -6.67 15.66 -8.41
C ILE A 58 -7.27 14.56 -7.52
N VAL A 59 -7.18 13.28 -7.93
CA VAL A 59 -7.62 12.17 -7.06
C VAL A 59 -6.87 12.18 -5.74
N GLU A 60 -5.55 12.31 -5.78
CA GLU A 60 -4.69 12.37 -4.61
C GLU A 60 -5.02 13.57 -3.71
N LYS A 61 -5.25 14.75 -4.30
CA LYS A 61 -5.70 15.94 -3.57
C LYS A 61 -7.03 15.69 -2.85
N VAL A 62 -8.03 15.17 -3.54
CA VAL A 62 -9.35 14.90 -2.95
C VAL A 62 -9.25 13.85 -1.83
N VAL A 63 -8.47 12.78 -2.02
CA VAL A 63 -8.26 11.75 -0.98
C VAL A 63 -7.56 12.33 0.26
N PHE A 64 -6.67 13.30 0.07
CA PHE A 64 -6.00 14.00 1.17
C PHE A 64 -6.94 14.97 1.90
N GLU A 65 -7.70 15.80 1.18
CA GLU A 65 -8.57 16.83 1.76
C GLU A 65 -9.84 16.24 2.41
N TYR A 66 -10.39 15.15 1.87
CA TYR A 66 -11.65 14.55 2.31
C TYR A 66 -11.44 13.23 3.07
N VAL A 67 -10.68 13.29 4.17
CA VAL A 67 -10.23 12.14 4.98
C VAL A 67 -11.36 11.22 5.46
N ASN A 68 -12.56 11.77 5.68
CA ASN A 68 -13.71 11.01 6.17
C ASN A 68 -14.46 10.22 5.09
N GLU A 69 -14.19 10.48 3.81
CA GLU A 69 -14.86 9.82 2.69
C GLU A 69 -14.14 8.51 2.33
N GLN A 70 -14.63 7.41 2.89
CA GLN A 70 -14.09 6.07 2.65
C GLN A 70 -14.65 5.47 1.36
N ASN A 71 -15.88 5.80 1.00
CA ASN A 71 -16.52 5.25 -0.18
C ASN A 71 -15.95 5.89 -1.46
N ASN A 72 -15.42 5.03 -2.34
CA ASN A 72 -14.86 5.49 -3.61
C ASN A 72 -15.90 6.10 -4.57
N SER A 73 -17.19 5.82 -4.41
CA SER A 73 -18.23 6.49 -5.20
C SER A 73 -18.29 7.99 -4.86
N ASP A 74 -18.28 8.32 -3.57
CA ASP A 74 -18.37 9.70 -3.09
C ASP A 74 -17.09 10.48 -3.43
N VAL A 75 -15.93 9.82 -3.29
CA VAL A 75 -14.64 10.37 -3.76
C VAL A 75 -14.66 10.61 -5.27
N ALA A 76 -15.24 9.70 -6.07
CA ALA A 76 -15.31 9.87 -7.53
C ALA A 76 -16.17 11.07 -7.95
N ASP A 77 -17.30 11.30 -7.25
CA ASP A 77 -18.14 12.48 -7.48
C ASP A 77 -17.38 13.78 -7.16
N LEU A 78 -16.62 13.81 -6.06
CA LEU A 78 -15.77 14.95 -5.69
C LEU A 78 -14.64 15.19 -6.70
N VAL A 79 -13.99 14.13 -7.18
CA VAL A 79 -12.94 14.20 -8.20
C VAL A 79 -13.48 14.75 -9.52
N ALA A 80 -14.62 14.24 -9.99
CA ALA A 80 -15.24 14.73 -11.22
C ALA A 80 -15.61 16.21 -11.10
N LYS A 81 -16.15 16.62 -9.95
CA LYS A 81 -16.46 18.02 -9.66
C LYS A 81 -15.20 18.89 -9.68
N GLU A 82 -14.15 18.52 -8.95
CA GLU A 82 -12.90 19.30 -8.89
C GLU A 82 -12.21 19.40 -10.25
N TRP A 83 -12.20 18.31 -11.04
CA TRP A 83 -11.66 18.30 -12.40
C TRP A 83 -12.43 19.25 -13.32
N ASN A 84 -13.76 19.13 -13.37
CA ASN A 84 -14.62 19.88 -14.29
C ASN A 84 -14.63 21.39 -14.00
N LEU A 85 -14.20 21.83 -12.80
CA LEU A 85 -14.04 23.25 -12.49
C LEU A 85 -12.90 23.92 -13.26
N ARG A 86 -11.88 23.16 -13.68
CA ARG A 86 -10.61 23.74 -14.17
C ARG A 86 -10.08 23.09 -15.45
N SER A 87 -10.63 21.94 -15.83
CA SER A 87 -10.04 21.07 -16.85
C SER A 87 -11.05 20.59 -17.87
N TYR A 88 -10.53 20.26 -19.05
CA TYR A 88 -11.28 19.68 -20.17
C TYR A 88 -10.46 18.49 -20.72
N PRO A 89 -11.08 17.38 -21.18
CA PRO A 89 -12.52 17.12 -21.28
C PRO A 89 -13.24 17.06 -19.93
N GLU A 90 -14.52 17.41 -19.89
CA GLU A 90 -15.35 17.10 -18.71
C GLU A 90 -15.41 15.59 -18.51
N ILE A 91 -15.30 15.17 -17.25
CA ILE A 91 -15.40 13.77 -16.85
C ILE A 91 -16.61 13.56 -15.95
N ASP A 92 -17.15 12.36 -15.99
CA ASP A 92 -18.17 11.93 -15.03
C ASP A 92 -17.54 11.12 -13.89
N LYS A 93 -18.39 10.71 -12.95
CA LYS A 93 -17.99 9.89 -11.81
C LYS A 93 -17.45 8.51 -12.22
N PHE A 94 -17.84 7.96 -13.37
CA PHE A 94 -17.38 6.64 -13.80
C PHE A 94 -15.93 6.70 -14.27
N ILE A 95 -15.57 7.74 -15.03
CA ILE A 95 -14.17 8.01 -15.41
C ILE A 95 -13.31 8.27 -14.18
N ALA A 96 -13.79 9.09 -13.23
CA ALA A 96 -13.09 9.35 -11.98
C ALA A 96 -12.89 8.07 -11.15
N ARG A 97 -13.94 7.23 -11.06
CA ARG A 97 -13.89 5.92 -10.37
C ARG A 97 -12.87 4.98 -11.02
N ALA A 98 -12.86 4.91 -12.35
CA ALA A 98 -11.89 4.12 -13.12
C ALA A 98 -10.45 4.54 -12.82
N MET A 99 -10.21 5.84 -12.64
CA MET A 99 -8.90 6.33 -12.20
C MET A 99 -8.56 5.86 -10.78
N ILE A 100 -9.49 6.03 -9.83
CA ILE A 100 -9.29 5.62 -8.43
C ILE A 100 -8.94 4.13 -8.34
N ASP A 101 -9.69 3.26 -9.04
CA ASP A 101 -9.51 1.80 -8.99
C ASP A 101 -8.15 1.31 -9.54
N ARG A 102 -7.52 2.13 -10.38
CA ARG A 102 -6.17 1.90 -10.91
C ARG A 102 -5.08 2.27 -9.91
N LEU A 103 -5.30 3.31 -9.10
CA LEU A 103 -4.24 3.85 -8.25
C LEU A 103 -3.96 2.94 -7.05
N PRO A 104 -2.72 2.97 -6.51
CA PRO A 104 -2.42 2.24 -5.28
C PRO A 104 -3.31 2.64 -4.10
N ILE A 105 -3.86 3.85 -4.12
CA ILE A 105 -4.72 4.43 -3.07
C ILE A 105 -6.20 4.02 -3.17
N ARG A 106 -6.56 3.00 -3.95
CA ARG A 106 -7.95 2.58 -4.17
C ARG A 106 -8.66 2.00 -2.94
N HIS A 107 -7.91 1.48 -1.97
CA HIS A 107 -8.44 0.85 -0.76
C HIS A 107 -8.26 1.77 0.45
N ASP A 108 -9.17 1.67 1.43
CA ASP A 108 -9.15 2.54 2.62
C ASP A 108 -7.84 2.48 3.41
N THR A 109 -7.23 1.29 3.51
CA THR A 109 -5.91 1.13 4.14
C THR A 109 -4.84 1.90 3.38
N MET A 110 -4.83 1.81 2.05
CA MET A 110 -3.87 2.54 1.21
C MET A 110 -4.13 4.05 1.16
N LYS A 111 -5.38 4.51 1.31
CA LYS A 111 -5.68 5.94 1.51
C LYS A 111 -5.07 6.46 2.81
N LYS A 112 -5.15 5.68 3.90
CA LYS A 112 -4.48 6.02 5.17
C LYS A 112 -2.97 5.98 5.05
N ALA A 113 -2.42 5.01 4.33
CA ALA A 113 -0.99 4.94 4.03
C ALA A 113 -0.53 6.19 3.26
N PHE A 114 -1.31 6.60 2.25
CA PHE A 114 -1.09 7.82 1.49
C PHE A 114 -1.12 9.08 2.38
N GLN A 115 -2.14 9.22 3.22
CA GLN A 115 -2.22 10.33 4.18
C GLN A 115 -1.05 10.36 5.16
N ALA A 116 -0.61 9.19 5.64
CA ALA A 116 0.56 9.08 6.49
C ALA A 116 1.83 9.61 5.78
N ILE A 117 2.01 9.26 4.50
CA ILE A 117 3.08 9.82 3.67
C ILE A 117 2.94 11.34 3.54
N CYS A 118 1.75 11.86 3.19
CA CYS A 118 1.55 13.30 3.02
C CYS A 118 1.88 14.11 4.29
N ASN A 119 1.70 13.50 5.46
CA ASN A 119 2.04 14.10 6.75
C ASN A 119 3.49 13.86 7.20
N GLY A 120 4.27 13.06 6.46
CA GLY A 120 5.67 12.74 6.77
C GLY A 120 5.86 11.63 7.80
N HIS A 121 4.83 10.80 8.07
CA HIS A 121 4.88 9.73 9.05
C HIS A 121 5.14 8.37 8.40
N PHE A 122 6.42 8.05 8.15
CA PHE A 122 6.81 6.79 7.51
C PHE A 122 6.39 5.53 8.30
N LEU A 123 6.54 5.51 9.62
CA LEU A 123 6.13 4.36 10.46
C LEU A 123 4.63 4.07 10.34
N SER A 124 3.80 5.12 10.33
CA SER A 124 2.36 4.99 10.12
C SER A 124 2.05 4.46 8.71
N TYR A 125 2.79 4.91 7.70
CA TYR A 125 2.67 4.38 6.35
C TYR A 125 2.95 2.86 6.32
N GLU A 126 4.03 2.40 6.95
CA GLU A 126 4.43 0.99 6.98
C GLU A 126 3.33 0.09 7.56
N LEU A 127 2.70 0.53 8.66
CA LEU A 127 1.57 -0.16 9.29
C LEU A 127 0.39 -0.35 8.33
N TYR A 128 0.05 0.68 7.55
CA TYR A 128 -1.10 0.64 6.65
C TYR A 128 -0.80 -0.02 5.31
N ALA A 129 0.44 0.09 4.82
CA ALA A 129 0.86 -0.44 3.53
C ALA A 129 1.07 -1.97 3.55
N GLN A 130 1.21 -2.58 4.73
CA GLN A 130 1.35 -4.04 4.91
C GLN A 130 2.51 -4.64 4.08
N GLY A 131 3.62 -3.90 3.96
CA GLY A 131 4.79 -4.30 3.18
C GLY A 131 4.69 -4.01 1.68
N ASN A 132 3.60 -3.41 1.19
CA ASN A 132 3.51 -2.95 -0.20
C ASN A 132 4.17 -1.57 -0.34
N GLN A 133 5.44 -1.55 -0.76
CA GLN A 133 6.22 -0.33 -0.96
C GLN A 133 5.84 0.49 -2.22
N GLN A 134 5.02 -0.06 -3.12
CA GLN A 134 4.78 0.53 -4.45
C GLN A 134 4.17 1.94 -4.38
N LEU A 135 3.31 2.22 -3.39
CA LEU A 135 2.77 3.56 -3.19
C LEU A 135 3.91 4.53 -2.84
N PHE A 136 4.74 4.21 -1.85
CA PHE A 136 5.87 5.07 -1.47
C PHE A 136 6.84 5.27 -2.64
N VAL A 137 7.20 4.21 -3.36
CA VAL A 137 8.15 4.30 -4.49
C VAL A 137 7.58 5.15 -5.62
N GLN A 138 6.28 5.06 -5.94
CA GLN A 138 5.65 5.94 -6.93
C GLN A 138 5.69 7.41 -6.53
N LEU A 139 5.39 7.72 -5.26
CA LEU A 139 5.43 9.10 -4.76
C LEU A 139 6.88 9.61 -4.70
N PHE A 140 7.82 8.77 -4.28
CA PHE A 140 9.26 9.05 -4.29
C PHE A 140 9.76 9.42 -5.69
N VAL A 141 9.46 8.60 -6.70
CA VAL A 141 9.85 8.87 -8.09
C VAL A 141 9.27 10.22 -8.54
N ARG A 142 8.01 10.51 -8.23
CA ARG A 142 7.37 11.77 -8.64
C ARG A 142 7.93 12.97 -7.91
N THR A 143 8.17 12.89 -6.60
CA THR A 143 8.81 13.97 -5.82
C THR A 143 10.22 14.22 -6.31
N THR A 144 11.01 13.17 -6.53
CA THR A 144 12.41 13.32 -6.97
C THR A 144 12.50 13.91 -8.37
N LEU A 145 11.63 13.53 -9.30
CA LEU A 145 11.59 14.08 -10.66
C LEU A 145 11.40 15.61 -10.73
N LEU A 146 10.80 16.21 -9.71
CA LEU A 146 10.62 17.67 -9.65
C LEU A 146 11.91 18.40 -9.24
N LEU A 147 12.86 17.68 -8.65
CA LEU A 147 13.97 18.23 -7.90
C LEU A 147 15.34 17.78 -8.40
N VAL A 148 15.44 16.72 -9.18
CA VAL A 148 16.67 16.34 -9.89
C VAL A 148 16.92 17.22 -11.12
N ASP A 149 18.18 17.40 -11.46
CA ASP A 149 18.58 18.07 -12.72
C ASP A 149 18.53 17.09 -13.89
N HIS A 150 18.94 15.84 -13.66
CA HIS A 150 18.88 14.77 -14.65
C HIS A 150 17.91 13.67 -14.22
N PRO A 151 16.95 13.26 -15.07
CA PRO A 151 16.04 12.16 -14.77
C PRO A 151 16.71 10.82 -14.41
N SER A 152 17.97 10.61 -14.84
CA SER A 152 18.78 9.45 -14.46
C SER A 152 19.08 9.37 -12.95
N ASP A 153 19.08 10.50 -12.26
CA ASP A 153 19.50 10.62 -10.86
C ASP A 153 18.46 10.04 -9.91
N VAL A 154 17.22 9.84 -10.37
CA VAL A 154 16.13 9.21 -9.60
C VAL A 154 16.53 7.81 -9.11
N VAL A 155 17.22 7.03 -9.95
CA VAL A 155 17.64 5.67 -9.56
C VAL A 155 18.73 5.74 -8.50
N GLN A 156 19.73 6.61 -8.68
CA GLN A 156 20.84 6.80 -7.74
C GLN A 156 20.32 7.29 -6.37
N LEU A 157 19.41 8.26 -6.35
CA LEU A 157 18.73 8.68 -5.13
C LEU A 157 17.94 7.54 -4.49
N GLY A 158 17.28 6.73 -5.32
CA GLY A 158 16.57 5.55 -4.85
C GLY A 158 17.47 4.54 -4.17
N GLU A 159 18.68 4.32 -4.68
CA GLU A 159 19.68 3.40 -4.10
C GLU A 159 20.20 3.87 -2.74
N ILE A 160 20.13 5.18 -2.47
CA ILE A 160 20.47 5.77 -1.18
C ILE A 160 19.29 5.69 -0.21
N VAL A 161 18.10 6.11 -0.66
CA VAL A 161 16.94 6.33 0.21
C VAL A 161 16.19 5.03 0.50
N LEU A 162 15.85 4.26 -0.53
CA LEU A 162 14.93 3.13 -0.38
C LEU A 162 15.48 2.01 0.51
N PRO A 163 16.76 1.60 0.42
CA PRO A 163 17.31 0.58 1.33
C PRO A 163 17.35 1.00 2.81
N SER A 164 17.36 2.32 3.08
CA SER A 164 17.29 2.85 4.45
C SER A 164 15.89 2.73 5.05
N LEU A 165 14.86 2.56 4.20
CA LEU A 165 13.45 2.51 4.57
C LEU A 165 12.86 1.10 4.45
N PHE A 166 13.34 0.29 3.51
CA PHE A 166 12.79 -1.03 3.19
C PHE A 166 13.90 -2.07 3.15
N GLN A 167 13.81 -3.07 4.03
CA GLN A 167 14.79 -4.15 4.08
C GLN A 167 14.69 -5.05 2.85
N GLY A 168 15.83 -5.31 2.19
CA GLY A 168 15.91 -6.24 1.06
C GLY A 168 15.22 -5.75 -0.23
N ILE A 169 14.97 -4.46 -0.37
CA ILE A 169 14.32 -3.90 -1.55
C ILE A 169 15.18 -4.06 -2.81
N ASP A 170 14.58 -4.54 -3.91
CA ASP A 170 15.12 -4.39 -5.26
C ASP A 170 14.83 -2.97 -5.76
N THR A 171 15.66 -2.01 -5.36
CA THR A 171 15.50 -0.58 -5.66
C THR A 171 15.22 -0.33 -7.15
N LYS A 172 16.06 -0.87 -8.03
CA LYS A 172 15.95 -0.63 -9.47
C LYS A 172 14.67 -1.25 -10.02
N GLY A 173 14.35 -2.49 -9.64
CA GLY A 173 13.12 -3.15 -10.05
C GLY A 173 11.86 -2.38 -9.64
N GLU A 174 11.81 -1.89 -8.40
CA GLU A 174 10.66 -1.16 -7.88
C GLU A 174 10.51 0.23 -8.51
N ILE A 175 11.62 0.95 -8.73
CA ILE A 175 11.60 2.22 -9.48
C ILE A 175 11.12 2.01 -10.91
N MET A 176 11.58 0.95 -11.58
CA MET A 176 11.12 0.64 -12.94
C MET A 176 9.64 0.26 -12.98
N LYS A 177 9.12 -0.48 -11.98
CA LYS A 177 7.69 -0.73 -11.82
C LYS A 177 6.90 0.57 -11.62
N ALA A 178 7.42 1.49 -10.79
CA ALA A 178 6.81 2.80 -10.59
C ALA A 178 6.78 3.62 -11.89
N LEU A 179 7.91 3.74 -12.60
CA LEU A 179 7.99 4.43 -13.89
C LEU A 179 7.02 3.82 -14.91
N HIS A 180 6.92 2.50 -14.96
CA HIS A 180 5.99 1.82 -15.86
C HIS A 180 4.53 2.21 -15.57
N SER A 181 4.14 2.15 -14.30
CA SER A 181 2.78 2.52 -13.86
C SER A 181 2.44 4.00 -14.06
N LEU A 182 3.48 4.85 -14.20
CA LEU A 182 3.38 6.28 -14.47
C LEU A 182 3.51 6.60 -15.96
N LEU A 183 3.53 5.63 -16.86
CA LEU A 183 3.71 5.83 -18.31
C LEU A 183 5.03 6.53 -18.67
N MET A 184 6.07 6.32 -17.86
CA MET A 184 7.42 6.85 -18.04
C MET A 184 8.40 5.76 -18.49
N THR A 185 7.91 4.77 -19.24
CA THR A 185 8.72 3.70 -19.82
C THR A 185 8.47 3.61 -21.32
N ARG A 186 9.53 3.30 -22.05
CA ARG A 186 9.52 2.97 -23.46
C ARG A 186 8.96 1.56 -23.68
N LYS A 187 8.65 1.23 -24.95
CA LYS A 187 8.16 -0.10 -25.34
C LYS A 187 9.15 -1.25 -25.07
N ASP A 188 10.44 -0.95 -24.99
CA ASP A 188 11.51 -1.89 -24.63
C ASP A 188 11.66 -2.08 -23.12
N GLY A 189 10.82 -1.43 -22.31
CA GLY A 189 10.84 -1.51 -20.85
C GLY A 189 11.86 -0.59 -20.18
N LEU A 190 12.62 0.21 -20.95
CA LEU A 190 13.57 1.18 -20.39
C LEU A 190 12.88 2.47 -19.97
N ALA A 191 13.53 3.26 -19.13
CA ALA A 191 13.02 4.56 -18.68
C ALA A 191 12.88 5.53 -19.88
N ASP A 192 11.77 6.25 -19.93
CA ASP A 192 11.54 7.32 -20.91
C ASP A 192 11.89 8.67 -20.28
N TYR A 193 13.15 9.09 -20.42
CA TYR A 193 13.65 10.34 -19.85
C TYR A 193 12.91 11.58 -20.39
N LYS A 194 12.35 11.52 -21.60
CA LYS A 194 11.55 12.61 -22.15
C LYS A 194 10.21 12.72 -21.42
N ALA A 195 9.55 11.59 -21.16
CA ALA A 195 8.31 11.57 -20.38
C ALA A 195 8.55 12.01 -18.92
N MET A 196 9.65 11.55 -18.31
CA MET A 196 10.09 11.96 -16.97
C MET A 196 10.32 13.47 -16.89
N HIS A 197 11.03 14.05 -17.85
CA HIS A 197 11.27 15.48 -17.91
C HIS A 197 9.98 16.28 -18.12
N GLN A 198 9.08 15.81 -18.99
CA GLN A 198 7.76 16.43 -19.18
C GLN A 198 6.93 16.42 -17.90
N TYR A 199 7.01 15.35 -17.11
CA TYR A 199 6.36 15.30 -15.79
C TYR A 199 6.94 16.34 -14.83
N GLY A 200 8.28 16.43 -14.76
CA GLY A 200 8.98 17.41 -13.93
C GLY A 200 8.64 18.87 -14.27
N GLN A 201 8.31 19.16 -15.54
CA GLN A 201 7.85 20.48 -15.99
C GLN A 201 6.35 20.71 -15.80
N LEU A 202 5.56 19.65 -15.62
CA LEU A 202 4.09 19.75 -15.59
C LEU A 202 3.56 20.27 -14.27
N PHE A 203 4.23 19.94 -13.17
CA PHE A 203 3.81 20.25 -11.81
C PHE A 203 4.81 21.17 -11.12
N SER A 204 4.30 22.11 -10.34
CA SER A 204 5.14 22.72 -9.30
C SER A 204 5.20 21.83 -8.06
N PRO A 205 6.26 21.90 -7.23
CA PRO A 205 6.33 21.17 -5.98
C PRO A 205 5.11 21.38 -5.06
N ASP A 206 4.50 22.56 -5.09
CA ASP A 206 3.35 22.94 -4.26
C ASP A 206 2.03 22.32 -4.70
N GLU A 207 1.93 21.89 -5.97
CA GLU A 207 0.70 21.33 -6.52
C GLU A 207 0.43 19.89 -6.09
N LEU A 208 1.46 19.18 -5.61
CA LEU A 208 1.34 17.78 -5.20
C LEU A 208 1.28 17.67 -3.67
N VAL A 209 0.10 17.32 -3.14
CA VAL A 209 -0.19 17.25 -1.70
C VAL A 209 0.76 16.37 -0.88
N PHE A 210 1.42 15.40 -1.51
CA PHE A 210 2.33 14.48 -0.83
C PHE A 210 3.77 14.96 -0.77
N ASN A 211 4.15 16.00 -1.55
CA ASN A 211 5.54 16.39 -1.69
C ASN A 211 6.17 16.82 -0.37
N GLN A 212 5.48 17.64 0.42
CA GLN A 212 6.00 18.10 1.71
C GLN A 212 6.28 16.93 2.66
N GLY A 213 5.32 16.00 2.80
CA GLY A 213 5.48 14.81 3.63
C GLY A 213 6.58 13.87 3.13
N MET A 214 6.68 13.66 1.82
CA MET A 214 7.78 12.89 1.21
C MET A 214 9.14 13.53 1.53
N LEU A 215 9.27 14.85 1.39
CA LEU A 215 10.51 15.57 1.70
C LEU A 215 10.92 15.43 3.18
N ARG A 216 9.96 15.50 4.10
CA ARG A 216 10.20 15.25 5.54
C ARG A 216 10.75 13.85 5.82
N ILE A 217 10.39 12.86 5.02
CA ILE A 217 10.87 11.48 5.17
C ILE A 217 12.28 11.32 4.56
N ILE A 218 12.51 11.84 3.35
CA ILE A 218 13.75 11.55 2.61
C ILE A 218 14.94 12.43 2.99
N ILE A 219 14.71 13.69 3.39
CA ILE A 219 15.81 14.63 3.67
C ILE A 219 16.67 14.18 4.86
N PRO A 220 16.12 13.69 5.99
CA PRO A 220 16.95 13.18 7.08
C PRO A 220 17.92 12.10 6.63
N ILE A 221 17.46 11.16 5.78
CA ILE A 221 18.27 10.08 5.22
C ILE A 221 19.39 10.64 4.34
N LEU A 222 19.07 11.59 3.46
CA LEU A 222 20.07 12.22 2.58
C LEU A 222 21.09 13.04 3.38
N LYS A 223 20.69 13.69 4.47
CA LYS A 223 21.59 14.42 5.38
C LYS A 223 22.57 13.51 6.11
N GLU A 224 22.27 12.23 6.28
CA GLU A 224 23.23 11.24 6.81
C GLU A 224 24.22 10.75 5.75
N LYS A 225 23.94 11.01 4.46
CA LYS A 225 24.69 10.53 3.29
C LYS A 225 25.32 11.67 2.48
N LYS A 226 25.75 12.75 3.14
CA LYS A 226 26.33 13.97 2.51
C LYS A 226 27.58 13.77 1.65
N GLN A 227 28.14 12.58 1.64
CA GLN A 227 29.30 12.25 0.79
C GLN A 227 28.88 11.88 -0.64
N ASP A 228 27.60 11.60 -0.88
CA ASP A 228 27.09 11.28 -2.20
C ASP A 228 26.76 12.56 -2.98
N GLU A 229 27.36 12.72 -4.16
CA GLU A 229 27.22 13.91 -5.00
C GLU A 229 25.76 14.14 -5.42
N VAL A 230 25.01 13.07 -5.71
CA VAL A 230 23.61 13.18 -6.13
C VAL A 230 22.74 13.60 -4.95
N ALA A 231 23.01 13.10 -3.74
CA ALA A 231 22.32 13.53 -2.53
C ALA A 231 22.56 15.02 -2.26
N VAL A 232 23.80 15.52 -2.42
CA VAL A 232 24.14 16.94 -2.22
C VAL A 232 23.42 17.82 -3.25
N LYS A 233 23.48 17.48 -4.54
CA LYS A 233 22.77 18.23 -5.59
C LYS A 233 21.27 18.26 -5.34
N PHE A 234 20.68 17.15 -4.93
CA PHE A 234 19.26 17.07 -4.61
C PHE A 234 18.87 17.96 -3.43
N LEU A 235 19.65 17.93 -2.34
CA LEU A 235 19.43 18.81 -1.17
C LEU A 235 19.58 20.29 -1.54
N HIS A 236 20.55 20.64 -2.39
CA HIS A 236 20.71 21.99 -2.91
C HIS A 236 19.48 22.44 -3.72
N ASN A 237 18.98 21.58 -4.61
CA ASN A 237 17.78 21.87 -5.41
C ASN A 237 16.51 22.00 -4.56
N ILE A 238 16.40 21.26 -3.46
CA ILE A 238 15.33 21.46 -2.47
C ILE A 238 15.40 22.88 -1.90
N GLY A 239 16.58 23.32 -1.44
CA GLY A 239 16.77 24.68 -0.89
C GLY A 239 16.38 25.78 -1.89
N LYS A 240 16.70 25.57 -3.17
CA LYS A 240 16.38 26.53 -4.25
C LYS A 240 14.90 26.55 -4.65
N LYS A 241 14.25 25.38 -4.75
CA LYS A 241 12.92 25.23 -5.36
C LYS A 241 11.78 25.14 -4.34
N VAL A 242 12.07 24.74 -3.10
CA VAL A 242 11.05 24.27 -2.15
C VAL A 242 11.32 24.66 -0.69
N SER A 243 12.24 25.61 -0.44
CA SER A 243 12.59 26.04 0.92
C SER A 243 11.37 26.48 1.75
N HIS A 244 10.37 27.08 1.10
CA HIS A 244 9.13 27.52 1.75
C HIS A 244 8.23 26.37 2.24
N LEU A 245 8.31 25.15 1.70
CA LEU A 245 7.49 24.03 2.16
C LEU A 245 8.03 23.35 3.41
N ILE A 246 9.32 23.50 3.71
CA ILE A 246 10.00 22.65 4.69
C ILE A 246 10.08 23.34 6.06
N GLY A 247 9.90 24.66 6.11
CA GLY A 247 9.94 25.45 7.35
C GLY A 247 11.36 25.57 7.93
N GLU A 248 11.54 26.49 8.87
CA GLU A 248 12.84 26.74 9.54
C GLU A 248 13.36 25.53 10.34
N GLU A 249 12.53 24.52 10.62
CA GLU A 249 12.89 23.32 11.40
C GLU A 249 13.91 22.39 10.69
N MET A 250 14.10 22.53 9.38
CA MET A 250 15.10 21.75 8.66
C MET A 250 16.18 22.68 8.12
N ASP A 251 17.15 23.05 8.95
CA ASP A 251 18.37 23.75 8.54
C ASP A 251 19.02 23.02 7.35
N LEU A 252 18.73 23.47 6.13
CA LEU A 252 19.37 23.05 4.90
C LEU A 252 20.64 23.89 4.81
N ILE A 253 21.69 23.40 5.46
CA ILE A 253 23.02 24.00 5.47
C ILE A 253 23.39 24.48 4.07
N ASP A 254 23.95 25.69 3.99
CA ASP A 254 24.65 26.27 2.83
C ASP A 254 25.77 25.33 2.36
N MET A 255 25.40 24.31 1.59
CA MET A 255 26.31 23.45 0.87
C MET A 255 26.40 24.00 -0.55
N GLU A 256 27.26 25.00 -0.73
CA GLU A 256 27.69 25.38 -2.07
C GLU A 256 28.46 24.21 -2.69
N PRO A 257 28.05 23.70 -3.86
CA PRO A 257 28.89 22.79 -4.61
C PRO A 257 30.15 23.53 -5.05
N GLU A 258 31.33 22.99 -4.75
CA GLU A 258 32.59 23.50 -5.31
C GLU A 258 32.47 23.48 -6.85
N ASN A 259 32.38 24.67 -7.44
CA ASN A 259 32.34 24.88 -8.89
C ASN A 259 33.51 24.16 -9.56
N LYS A 260 33.21 23.05 -10.24
CA LYS A 260 34.02 22.59 -11.37
C LYS A 260 33.28 23.00 -12.63
N GLU A 261 33.89 23.94 -13.33
CA GLU A 261 33.42 24.53 -14.59
C GLU A 261 32.95 23.45 -15.58
N GLU A 262 31.75 23.65 -16.10
CA GLU A 262 31.16 22.91 -17.20
C GLU A 262 32.02 23.08 -18.46
N GLN A 263 32.57 21.98 -18.98
CA GLN A 263 32.87 21.86 -20.40
C GLN A 263 31.77 21.01 -21.04
N SER A 264 30.96 21.66 -21.85
CA SER A 264 30.00 21.04 -22.75
C SER A 264 30.74 20.23 -23.82
N GLU A 265 30.66 18.91 -23.74
CA GLU A 265 30.92 18.03 -24.88
C GLU A 265 29.60 17.43 -25.38
N GLU A 266 29.25 17.80 -26.62
CA GLU A 266 28.25 17.13 -27.44
C GLU A 266 28.63 15.64 -27.60
N ILE A 267 27.80 14.73 -27.09
CA ILE A 267 27.93 13.31 -27.42
C ILE A 267 26.97 12.99 -28.56
N SER A 268 27.56 12.80 -29.73
CA SER A 268 26.96 12.22 -30.93
C SER A 268 26.61 10.74 -30.71
N PHE A 269 25.41 10.35 -31.14
CA PHE A 269 25.00 8.96 -31.26
C PHE A 269 25.87 8.20 -32.28
N ALA A 270 26.44 7.07 -31.87
CA ALA A 270 26.99 6.07 -32.77
C ALA A 270 26.47 4.67 -32.39
N GLU A 271 25.93 4.00 -33.41
CA GLU A 271 25.45 2.62 -33.40
C GLU A 271 26.60 1.61 -33.26
N GLY A 272 26.30 0.47 -32.63
CA GLY A 272 26.87 -0.81 -33.01
C GLY A 272 27.75 -1.51 -31.97
N ALA A 273 27.21 -2.54 -31.33
CA ALA A 273 27.88 -3.84 -31.21
C ALA A 273 26.88 -4.91 -30.71
N GLN A 274 26.79 -5.99 -31.50
CA GLN A 274 26.18 -7.27 -31.15
C GLN A 274 26.92 -7.95 -29.99
N GLU A 275 26.19 -8.61 -29.10
CA GLU A 275 26.61 -9.87 -28.47
C GLU A 275 25.35 -10.53 -27.84
N THR A 276 24.82 -11.57 -28.48
CA THR A 276 25.04 -13.01 -28.23
C THR A 276 24.21 -13.54 -27.06
N TYR A 277 23.20 -14.33 -27.43
CA TYR A 277 22.33 -15.11 -26.55
C TYR A 277 23.10 -16.19 -25.81
N GLU A 278 22.96 -16.24 -24.48
CA GLU A 278 23.02 -17.52 -23.75
C GLU A 278 21.81 -17.65 -22.81
N LYS A 279 21.12 -18.77 -22.99
CA LYS A 279 20.02 -19.26 -22.16
C LYS A 279 20.59 -19.85 -20.88
N SER A 280 19.96 -19.53 -19.75
CA SER A 280 19.97 -20.41 -18.58
C SER A 280 18.59 -20.42 -17.93
N ASP A 281 17.84 -21.48 -18.20
CA ASP A 281 16.82 -21.99 -17.27
C ASP A 281 17.53 -22.58 -16.05
N VAL A 282 16.95 -22.39 -14.85
CA VAL A 282 16.72 -23.41 -13.79
C VAL A 282 16.44 -22.74 -12.43
N GLN A 283 15.23 -23.04 -11.91
CA GLN A 283 14.78 -23.17 -10.49
C GLN A 283 15.03 -22.00 -9.51
N GLY A 284 14.04 -21.41 -8.82
CA GLY A 284 12.65 -21.80 -8.59
C GLY A 284 12.49 -22.67 -7.34
N LYS A 285 12.17 -22.00 -6.23
CA LYS A 285 11.58 -22.46 -4.95
C LYS A 285 12.54 -22.52 -3.76
N GLU A 286 12.40 -21.52 -2.87
CA GLU A 286 12.52 -21.62 -1.40
C GLU A 286 12.54 -20.17 -0.85
N ALA A 287 11.38 -19.57 -0.61
CA ALA A 287 11.32 -18.25 0.08
C ALA A 287 9.99 -17.97 0.81
N THR A 288 8.95 -18.79 0.61
CA THR A 288 7.59 -18.47 1.07
C THR A 288 7.20 -19.08 2.42
N VAL A 289 8.12 -19.80 3.08
CA VAL A 289 7.80 -20.56 4.30
C VAL A 289 8.20 -19.79 5.58
N ALA A 290 9.28 -19.00 5.56
CA ALA A 290 9.83 -18.37 6.76
C ALA A 290 9.07 -17.11 7.24
N LEU A 291 8.14 -16.55 6.45
CA LEU A 291 7.57 -15.22 6.72
C LEU A 291 6.33 -15.21 7.63
N SER A 292 5.71 -16.36 7.94
CA SER A 292 4.45 -16.39 8.71
C SER A 292 4.64 -16.61 10.21
N SER A 293 5.75 -17.21 10.64
CA SER A 293 6.06 -17.43 12.06
C SER A 293 6.68 -16.21 12.74
N ALA A 294 7.61 -15.55 12.05
CA ALA A 294 8.25 -14.33 12.54
C ALA A 294 7.24 -13.21 12.84
N LYS A 295 6.09 -13.19 12.14
CA LYS A 295 5.01 -12.20 12.36
C LYS A 295 4.18 -12.48 13.62
N HIS A 296 4.03 -13.72 14.06
CA HIS A 296 3.30 -14.03 15.29
C HIS A 296 4.17 -13.83 16.54
N GLU A 297 5.44 -14.23 16.47
CA GLU A 297 6.41 -13.91 17.53
C GLU A 297 6.66 -12.40 17.65
N MET A 298 6.67 -11.66 16.55
CA MET A 298 6.89 -10.21 16.57
C MET A 298 5.68 -9.46 17.14
N VAL A 299 4.44 -9.86 16.81
CA VAL A 299 3.24 -9.24 17.40
C VAL A 299 3.07 -9.63 18.87
N GLN A 300 3.36 -10.88 19.26
CA GLN A 300 3.35 -11.26 20.69
C GLN A 300 4.50 -10.60 21.46
N ARG A 301 5.70 -10.43 20.86
CA ARG A 301 6.78 -9.63 21.43
C ARG A 301 6.38 -8.17 21.57
N LEU A 302 5.74 -7.56 20.57
CA LEU A 302 5.28 -6.18 20.65
C LEU A 302 4.19 -5.99 21.71
N ILE A 303 3.28 -6.95 21.87
CA ILE A 303 2.27 -6.91 22.95
C ILE A 303 2.96 -7.06 24.31
N MET A 304 3.89 -8.01 24.47
CA MET A 304 4.67 -8.19 25.70
C MET A 304 5.58 -6.99 25.99
N GLU A 305 6.18 -6.36 24.99
CA GLU A 305 7.03 -5.17 25.13
C GLU A 305 6.19 -3.94 25.47
N VAL A 306 4.99 -3.79 24.92
CA VAL A 306 4.06 -2.70 25.28
C VAL A 306 3.53 -2.91 26.70
N ASP A 307 3.25 -4.14 27.11
CA ASP A 307 2.83 -4.46 28.47
C ASP A 307 3.99 -4.31 29.48
N GLU A 308 5.21 -4.71 29.11
CA GLU A 308 6.41 -4.53 29.94
C GLU A 308 6.82 -3.05 30.02
N PHE A 309 6.71 -2.31 28.92
CA PHE A 309 6.93 -0.87 28.90
C PHE A 309 5.87 -0.14 29.73
N SER A 310 4.60 -0.52 29.62
CA SER A 310 3.52 0.02 30.46
C SER A 310 3.74 -0.33 31.94
N ALA A 311 4.20 -1.54 32.24
CA ALA A 311 4.54 -1.95 33.60
C ALA A 311 5.76 -1.21 34.14
N ARG A 312 6.78 -0.93 33.31
CA ARG A 312 7.95 -0.11 33.68
C ARG A 312 7.59 1.35 33.90
N ILE A 313 6.71 1.92 33.08
CA ILE A 313 6.19 3.27 33.30
C ILE A 313 5.39 3.32 34.59
N LYS A 314 4.53 2.34 34.83
CA LYS A 314 3.74 2.26 36.06
C LYS A 314 4.62 2.07 37.30
N GLY A 315 5.60 1.18 37.23
CA GLY A 315 6.59 1.00 38.30
C GLY A 315 7.46 2.24 38.49
N GLY A 316 7.85 2.93 37.42
CA GLY A 316 8.59 4.20 37.48
C GLY A 316 7.77 5.33 38.10
N LEU A 317 6.47 5.40 37.80
CA LEU A 317 5.53 6.34 38.42
C LEU A 317 5.29 6.01 39.89
N GLU A 318 5.13 4.74 40.25
CA GLU A 318 5.01 4.30 41.65
C GLU A 318 6.31 4.56 42.43
N THR A 319 7.48 4.42 41.78
CA THR A 319 8.79 4.72 42.38
C THR A 319 8.98 6.24 42.54
N LEU A 320 8.53 7.05 41.58
CA LEU A 320 8.51 8.51 41.67
C LEU A 320 7.53 8.99 42.75
N GLU A 321 6.35 8.38 42.86
CA GLU A 321 5.39 8.65 43.94
C GLU A 321 5.98 8.26 45.30
N GLN A 322 6.71 7.15 45.41
CA GLN A 322 7.39 6.76 46.65
C GLN A 322 8.61 7.65 46.97
N GLN A 323 9.34 8.13 45.97
CA GLN A 323 10.45 9.08 46.13
C GLN A 323 9.96 10.47 46.52
N LEU A 324 8.78 10.89 46.02
CA LEU A 324 8.09 12.11 46.44
C LEU A 324 7.40 11.98 47.80
N ALA A 325 7.06 10.75 48.22
CA ALA A 325 6.48 10.47 49.52
C ALA A 325 7.53 10.26 50.64
N TYR A 326 8.83 10.21 50.32
CA TYR A 326 9.90 10.15 51.32
C TYR A 326 10.19 11.57 51.83
N PRO A 327 10.19 11.82 53.16
CA PRO A 327 10.42 13.15 53.69
C PRO A 327 11.92 13.46 53.60
N ILE A 328 12.35 14.04 52.49
CA ILE A 328 13.66 14.68 52.38
C ILE A 328 13.49 16.08 52.97
N GLY A 329 14.25 16.33 54.03
CA GLY A 329 14.15 17.51 54.87
C GLY A 329 14.25 18.83 54.12
N GLU A 330 13.47 19.79 54.63
CA GLU A 330 13.74 21.22 54.69
C GLU A 330 14.88 21.73 53.78
N ASP A 331 14.61 21.90 52.49
CA ASP A 331 15.07 23.08 51.71
C ASP A 331 14.68 23.10 50.21
N TYR A 332 13.89 22.17 49.70
CA TYR A 332 13.33 22.30 48.35
C TYR A 332 11.87 22.78 48.42
N ALA A 333 11.68 24.09 48.28
CA ALA A 333 10.38 24.65 47.97
C ALA A 333 9.85 23.98 46.68
N PRO A 334 8.58 23.52 46.65
CA PRO A 334 8.00 22.94 45.45
C PRO A 334 7.96 24.03 44.38
N HIS A 335 8.73 23.85 43.31
CA HIS A 335 8.61 24.69 42.12
C HIS A 335 7.23 24.42 41.52
N GLU A 336 6.29 25.37 41.66
CA GLU A 336 4.92 25.33 41.13
C GLU A 336 4.85 24.88 39.65
N GLU A 337 5.92 25.11 38.88
CA GLU A 337 6.10 24.64 37.50
C GLU A 337 5.96 23.12 37.33
N TYR A 338 6.45 22.29 38.27
CA TYR A 338 6.37 20.83 38.12
C TYR A 338 4.97 20.29 38.42
N GLU A 339 4.24 20.89 39.36
CA GLU A 339 2.85 20.52 39.63
C GLU A 339 1.94 20.85 38.43
N GLU A 340 2.20 21.97 37.76
CA GLU A 340 1.47 22.35 36.55
C GLU A 340 1.74 21.39 35.39
N VAL A 341 3.00 20.97 35.19
CA VAL A 341 3.37 19.99 34.16
C VAL A 341 2.75 18.62 34.44
N ILE A 342 2.77 18.17 35.71
CA ILE A 342 2.14 16.90 36.12
C ILE A 342 0.62 16.96 35.93
N ALA A 343 -0.02 18.07 36.27
CA ALA A 343 -1.45 18.26 36.07
C ALA A 343 -1.81 18.21 34.56
N ARG A 344 -1.06 18.89 33.71
CA ARG A 344 -1.24 18.84 32.23
C ARG A 344 -1.05 17.43 31.67
N LEU A 345 -0.05 16.69 32.14
CA LEU A 345 0.19 15.30 31.69
C LEU A 345 -0.91 14.33 32.16
N LYS A 346 -1.50 14.54 33.34
CA LYS A 346 -2.65 13.76 33.83
C LYS A 346 -3.89 14.06 32.99
N GLU A 347 -4.13 15.32 32.65
CA GLU A 347 -5.25 15.73 31.80
C GLU A 347 -5.12 15.16 30.37
N GLU A 348 -3.93 15.21 29.79
CA GLU A 348 -3.66 14.65 28.46
C GLU A 348 -3.80 13.12 28.44
N ASN A 349 -3.31 12.43 29.48
CA ASN A 349 -3.55 10.99 29.62
C ASN A 349 -5.05 10.66 29.69
N GLN A 350 -5.79 11.41 30.49
CA GLN A 350 -7.23 11.21 30.63
C GLN A 350 -7.96 11.47 29.30
N ARG A 351 -7.53 12.49 28.54
CA ARG A 351 -8.01 12.76 27.18
C ARG A 351 -7.76 11.57 26.25
N LEU A 352 -6.53 11.05 26.24
CA LEU A 352 -6.14 9.90 25.42
C LEU A 352 -6.93 8.63 25.77
N TYR A 353 -7.17 8.37 27.05
CA TYR A 353 -8.02 7.25 27.48
C TYR A 353 -9.44 7.35 26.92
N ILE A 354 -10.05 8.53 27.01
CA ILE A 354 -11.39 8.79 26.47
C ILE A 354 -11.40 8.61 24.94
N GLU A 355 -10.36 9.06 24.26
CA GLU A 355 -10.23 8.93 22.80
C GLU A 355 -10.05 7.47 22.38
N MET A 356 -9.21 6.71 23.07
CA MET A 356 -9.07 5.27 22.87
C MET A 356 -10.38 4.52 23.08
N GLU A 357 -11.15 4.87 24.11
CA GLU A 357 -12.44 4.22 24.37
C GLU A 357 -13.46 4.54 23.27
N LYS A 358 -13.48 5.78 22.76
CA LYS A 358 -14.29 6.17 21.59
C LYS A 358 -13.90 5.39 20.35
N ILE A 359 -12.60 5.22 20.09
CA ILE A 359 -12.10 4.44 18.95
C ILE A 359 -12.52 2.97 19.08
N ARG A 360 -12.37 2.36 20.26
CA ARG A 360 -12.81 0.98 20.53
C ARG A 360 -14.30 0.80 20.32
N LYS A 361 -15.13 1.71 20.83
CA LYS A 361 -16.59 1.70 20.61
C LYS A 361 -16.92 1.80 19.12
N LYS A 362 -16.31 2.75 18.41
CA LYS A 362 -16.49 2.91 16.96
C LYS A 362 -16.06 1.68 16.16
N GLN A 363 -14.99 1.01 16.60
CA GLN A 363 -14.53 -0.24 15.98
C GLN A 363 -15.54 -1.37 16.20
N ALA A 364 -16.00 -1.58 17.43
CA ALA A 364 -17.03 -2.58 17.74
C ALA A 364 -18.33 -2.32 16.97
N GLU A 365 -18.75 -1.06 16.85
CA GLU A 365 -19.92 -0.68 16.03
C GLU A 365 -19.72 -0.98 14.55
N ASN A 366 -18.52 -0.75 14.01
CA ASN A 366 -18.20 -1.06 12.61
C ASN A 366 -18.15 -2.57 12.36
N GLU A 367 -17.54 -3.34 13.27
CA GLU A 367 -17.52 -4.81 13.21
C GLU A 367 -18.95 -5.37 13.27
N TRP A 368 -19.77 -4.86 14.19
CA TRP A 368 -21.18 -5.22 14.29
C TRP A 368 -21.95 -4.84 13.02
N ARG A 369 -21.70 -3.68 12.43
CA ARG A 369 -22.32 -3.25 11.18
C ARG A 369 -21.97 -4.19 10.03
N ARG A 370 -20.70 -4.60 9.90
CA ARG A 370 -20.25 -5.55 8.88
C ARG A 370 -20.87 -6.93 9.08
N PHE A 371 -20.91 -7.42 10.31
CA PHE A 371 -21.57 -8.69 10.63
C PHE A 371 -23.06 -8.65 10.30
N LYS A 372 -23.75 -7.57 10.67
CA LYS A 372 -25.17 -7.37 10.34
C LYS A 372 -25.40 -7.35 8.82
N GLN A 373 -24.55 -6.65 8.07
CA GLN A 373 -24.61 -6.63 6.60
C GLN A 373 -24.42 -8.03 6.00
N PHE A 374 -23.47 -8.81 6.51
CA PHE A 374 -23.28 -10.21 6.11
C PHE A 374 -24.53 -11.04 6.35
N VAL A 375 -25.08 -11.01 7.57
CA VAL A 375 -26.28 -11.77 7.91
C VAL A 375 -27.47 -11.35 7.05
N GLN A 376 -27.62 -10.04 6.77
CA GLN A 376 -28.66 -9.53 5.88
C GLN A 376 -28.47 -9.95 4.43
N ALA A 377 -27.22 -10.05 3.95
CA ALA A 377 -26.93 -10.49 2.60
C ALA A 377 -27.28 -11.98 2.44
N VAL A 378 -26.78 -12.84 3.33
CA VAL A 378 -26.98 -14.30 3.23
C VAL A 378 -28.39 -14.74 3.65
N GLY A 379 -28.99 -14.04 4.61
CA GLY A 379 -30.35 -14.33 5.09
C GLY A 379 -31.46 -13.58 4.36
N GLY A 380 -31.12 -12.63 3.49
CA GLY A 380 -32.08 -11.78 2.78
C GLY A 380 -32.18 -12.11 1.30
N SER A 381 -32.85 -11.21 0.56
CA SER A 381 -33.10 -11.38 -0.88
C SER A 381 -31.85 -11.37 -1.76
N GLN A 382 -30.74 -10.79 -1.28
CA GLN A 382 -29.48 -10.69 -2.04
C GLN A 382 -28.88 -12.06 -2.38
N HIS A 383 -29.00 -13.03 -1.47
CA HIS A 383 -28.63 -14.42 -1.71
C HIS A 383 -29.85 -15.35 -1.57
N HIS A 384 -31.04 -14.87 -1.97
CA HIS A 384 -32.27 -15.68 -2.02
C HIS A 384 -32.59 -16.46 -0.73
N TYR A 385 -32.41 -15.84 0.44
CA TYR A 385 -32.68 -16.47 1.74
C TYR A 385 -31.85 -17.75 1.98
N LEU A 386 -30.62 -17.78 1.48
CA LEU A 386 -29.71 -18.93 1.58
C LEU A 386 -29.56 -19.50 3.00
N LEU A 387 -29.53 -18.65 4.03
CA LEU A 387 -29.50 -19.13 5.43
C LEU A 387 -30.74 -19.95 5.79
N SER A 388 -31.92 -19.54 5.33
CA SER A 388 -33.18 -20.28 5.57
C SER A 388 -33.17 -21.61 4.83
N GLU A 389 -32.72 -21.62 3.57
CA GLU A 389 -32.65 -22.85 2.77
C GLU A 389 -31.68 -23.88 3.37
N LEU A 390 -30.47 -23.45 3.76
CA LEU A 390 -29.48 -24.32 4.40
C LEU A 390 -29.96 -24.84 5.76
N TYR A 391 -30.69 -24.02 6.51
CA TYR A 391 -31.27 -24.44 7.78
C TYR A 391 -32.34 -25.51 7.59
N GLU A 392 -33.30 -25.31 6.67
CA GLU A 392 -34.34 -26.29 6.37
C GLU A 392 -33.76 -27.61 5.86
N GLU A 393 -32.70 -27.54 5.05
CA GLU A 393 -31.97 -28.69 4.56
C GLU A 393 -31.26 -29.46 5.68
N SER A 394 -30.61 -28.75 6.61
CA SER A 394 -29.96 -29.37 7.78
C SER A 394 -30.94 -30.11 8.70
N GLN A 395 -32.21 -29.68 8.69
CA GLN A 395 -33.31 -30.29 9.46
C GLN A 395 -33.99 -31.44 8.69
N GLY A 396 -33.51 -31.78 7.48
CA GLY A 396 -34.09 -32.83 6.64
C GLY A 396 -35.47 -32.50 6.09
N ARG A 397 -35.89 -31.23 6.09
CA ARG A 397 -37.20 -30.78 5.60
C ARG A 397 -37.24 -30.56 4.09
N SER A 398 -36.07 -30.46 3.46
CA SER A 398 -35.90 -30.36 2.01
C SER A 398 -35.44 -31.70 1.44
N LEU A 399 -35.97 -32.10 0.27
CA LEU A 399 -35.46 -33.25 -0.47
C LEU A 399 -34.06 -32.90 -0.97
N ALA A 400 -33.03 -33.39 -0.29
CA ALA A 400 -31.63 -33.11 -0.59
C ALA A 400 -31.26 -33.65 -1.98
N ASN A 401 -31.32 -32.77 -3.00
CA ASN A 401 -30.65 -33.01 -4.26
C ASN A 401 -29.19 -32.57 -4.10
N LEU A 402 -28.26 -33.52 -4.21
CA LEU A 402 -26.81 -33.30 -4.06
C LEU A 402 -26.30 -32.11 -4.90
N GLU A 403 -26.84 -31.90 -6.10
CA GLU A 403 -26.46 -30.80 -6.96
C GLU A 403 -26.97 -29.45 -6.45
N MET A 404 -28.19 -29.41 -5.91
CA MET A 404 -28.75 -28.19 -5.31
C MET A 404 -28.03 -27.83 -4.01
N THR A 405 -27.75 -28.82 -3.16
CA THR A 405 -26.93 -28.63 -1.94
C THR A 405 -25.57 -28.05 -2.29
N LYS A 406 -24.90 -28.61 -3.30
CA LYS A 406 -23.60 -28.13 -3.77
C LYS A 406 -23.70 -26.69 -4.26
N GLY A 407 -24.71 -26.35 -5.06
CA GLY A 407 -24.96 -24.99 -5.52
C GLY A 407 -25.17 -23.99 -4.38
N ARG A 408 -25.98 -24.36 -3.37
CA ARG A 408 -26.22 -23.55 -2.18
C ARG A 408 -24.95 -23.34 -1.34
N LEU A 409 -24.16 -24.39 -1.13
CA LEU A 409 -22.89 -24.29 -0.43
C LEU A 409 -21.89 -23.42 -1.18
N MET A 410 -21.82 -23.52 -2.52
CA MET A 410 -20.99 -22.60 -3.32
C MET A 410 -21.44 -21.16 -3.15
N ASN A 411 -22.75 -20.89 -3.15
CA ASN A 411 -23.27 -19.54 -2.91
C ASN A 411 -22.90 -19.02 -1.51
N LEU A 412 -22.90 -19.89 -0.50
CA LEU A 412 -22.49 -19.52 0.86
C LEU A 412 -21.01 -19.17 0.88
N PHE A 413 -20.14 -19.99 0.28
CA PHE A 413 -18.71 -19.74 0.25
C PHE A 413 -18.36 -18.50 -0.60
N ASN A 414 -19.11 -18.23 -1.68
CA ASN A 414 -18.98 -17.00 -2.44
C ASN A 414 -19.38 -15.78 -1.60
N ALA A 415 -20.48 -15.87 -0.86
CA ALA A 415 -20.88 -14.80 0.06
C ALA A 415 -19.82 -14.59 1.15
N LEU A 416 -19.26 -15.65 1.72
CA LEU A 416 -18.16 -15.58 2.69
C LEU A 416 -16.91 -14.91 2.09
N SER A 417 -16.56 -15.21 0.84
CA SER A 417 -15.44 -14.59 0.13
C SER A 417 -15.63 -13.08 -0.10
N LEU A 418 -16.87 -12.61 -0.33
CA LEU A 418 -17.16 -11.16 -0.40
C LEU A 418 -16.86 -10.43 0.93
N PHE A 419 -16.86 -11.16 2.05
CA PHE A 419 -16.45 -10.66 3.36
C PHE A 419 -15.01 -11.05 3.73
N GLY A 420 -14.21 -11.42 2.72
CA GLY A 420 -12.79 -11.72 2.84
C GLY A 420 -12.49 -13.11 3.42
N VAL A 421 -13.48 -13.97 3.60
CA VAL A 421 -13.29 -15.32 4.15
C VAL A 421 -12.96 -16.29 3.02
N GLU A 422 -11.74 -16.83 3.00
CA GLU A 422 -11.26 -17.68 1.90
C GLU A 422 -10.60 -18.97 2.41
N PRO A 423 -10.73 -20.09 1.68
CA PRO A 423 -10.01 -21.30 2.02
C PRO A 423 -8.52 -21.14 1.70
N THR A 424 -7.67 -21.71 2.55
CA THR A 424 -6.22 -21.76 2.30
C THR A 424 -5.67 -23.17 2.50
N THR A 425 -4.73 -23.53 1.65
CA THR A 425 -3.87 -24.71 1.77
C THR A 425 -2.41 -24.33 1.56
N TYR A 426 -2.09 -23.03 1.63
CA TYR A 426 -0.79 -22.47 1.24
C TYR A 426 -0.32 -22.84 -0.16
N GLY A 427 -1.26 -23.05 -1.10
CA GLY A 427 -0.95 -23.39 -2.49
C GLY A 427 -0.78 -24.89 -2.74
N TYR A 428 -0.98 -25.73 -1.73
CA TYR A 428 -0.95 -27.18 -1.87
C TYR A 428 -2.33 -27.77 -2.18
N SER A 429 -2.37 -28.95 -2.80
CA SER A 429 -3.65 -29.64 -3.07
C SER A 429 -4.10 -30.49 -1.88
N ILE A 430 -5.41 -30.63 -1.68
CA ILE A 430 -5.94 -31.60 -0.72
C ILE A 430 -5.51 -33.00 -1.18
N GLY A 431 -4.96 -33.78 -0.24
CA GLY A 431 -4.39 -35.10 -0.49
C GLY A 431 -2.94 -35.08 -0.97
N GLN A 432 -2.33 -33.91 -1.19
CA GLN A 432 -0.92 -33.80 -1.52
C GLN A 432 -0.05 -34.23 -0.34
N GLU A 433 0.97 -35.03 -0.62
CA GLU A 433 2.04 -35.37 0.31
C GLU A 433 3.18 -34.35 0.21
N LEU A 434 3.68 -33.93 1.36
CA LEU A 434 4.77 -32.98 1.50
C LEU A 434 5.71 -33.45 2.62
N THR A 435 7.01 -33.26 2.40
CA THR A 435 8.01 -33.35 3.46
C THR A 435 8.22 -31.94 4.00
N VAL A 436 7.96 -31.74 5.28
CA VAL A 436 8.06 -30.44 5.96
C VAL A 436 8.79 -30.61 7.27
N THR A 437 9.44 -29.54 7.73
CA THR A 437 10.13 -29.56 9.03
C THR A 437 9.13 -29.52 10.18
N ARG A 438 9.53 -30.02 11.35
CA ARG A 438 8.71 -29.92 12.57
C ARG A 438 8.38 -28.47 12.95
N GLN A 439 9.29 -27.53 12.67
CA GLN A 439 9.05 -26.11 12.88
C GLN A 439 7.93 -25.61 11.96
N GLU A 440 8.00 -25.91 10.67
CA GLU A 440 6.98 -25.52 9.71
C GLU A 440 5.61 -26.13 10.04
N LEU A 441 5.57 -27.37 10.53
CA LEU A 441 4.34 -28.02 10.98
C LEU A 441 3.66 -27.26 12.12
N ARG A 442 4.42 -26.79 13.13
CA ARG A 442 3.85 -26.03 14.25
C ARG A 442 3.33 -24.66 13.83
N GLU A 443 4.01 -24.03 12.91
CA GLU A 443 3.76 -22.64 12.52
C GLU A 443 2.63 -22.51 11.50
N ARG A 444 2.48 -23.51 10.63
CA ARG A 444 1.58 -23.42 9.46
C ARG A 444 0.43 -24.41 9.50
N PHE A 445 0.54 -25.54 10.18
CA PHE A 445 -0.45 -26.61 10.04
C PHE A 445 -1.04 -27.04 11.38
N MET A 446 -2.31 -27.43 11.35
CA MET A 446 -2.92 -28.17 12.45
C MET A 446 -2.71 -29.66 12.23
N MET A 447 -2.29 -30.39 13.26
CA MET A 447 -2.04 -31.83 13.18
C MET A 447 -3.27 -32.62 13.62
N LEU A 448 -3.70 -33.60 12.83
CA LEU A 448 -4.81 -34.49 13.20
C LEU A 448 -4.43 -35.40 14.39
N GLN A 449 -3.18 -35.83 14.46
CA GLN A 449 -2.62 -36.66 15.53
C GLN A 449 -1.20 -36.17 15.89
N PRO A 450 -0.72 -36.43 17.12
CA PRO A 450 0.66 -36.12 17.50
C PRO A 450 1.66 -36.80 16.55
N ILE A 451 2.73 -36.09 16.20
CA ILE A 451 3.82 -36.61 15.35
C ILE A 451 4.50 -37.77 16.07
N ALA A 452 4.42 -38.96 15.49
CA ALA A 452 5.06 -40.17 15.99
C ALA A 452 6.53 -40.27 15.58
N SER A 453 6.92 -39.70 14.42
CA SER A 453 8.31 -39.73 13.96
C SER A 453 9.24 -38.93 14.89
N SER A 454 10.45 -39.45 15.10
CA SER A 454 11.53 -38.77 15.81
C SER A 454 12.38 -37.87 14.90
N THR A 455 12.16 -37.86 13.58
CA THR A 455 12.94 -37.09 12.61
C THR A 455 12.53 -35.62 12.55
N ASP A 456 13.44 -34.75 12.11
CA ASP A 456 13.20 -33.31 11.97
C ASP A 456 12.34 -32.98 10.73
N GLU A 457 12.53 -33.75 9.66
CA GLU A 457 11.67 -33.77 8.49
C GLU A 457 10.58 -34.83 8.65
N VAL A 458 9.32 -34.44 8.44
CA VAL A 458 8.15 -35.29 8.60
C VAL A 458 7.35 -35.27 7.30
N ARG A 459 7.00 -36.45 6.80
CA ARG A 459 6.10 -36.59 5.65
C ARG A 459 4.66 -36.49 6.12
N VAL A 460 3.94 -35.50 5.61
CA VAL A 460 2.54 -35.26 5.94
C VAL A 460 1.68 -35.16 4.70
N LYS A 461 0.38 -35.38 4.86
CA LYS A 461 -0.64 -35.26 3.82
C LYS A 461 -1.67 -34.23 4.23
N ILE A 462 -2.05 -33.33 3.33
CA ILE A 462 -3.11 -32.35 3.59
C ILE A 462 -4.47 -33.04 3.56
N VAL A 463 -5.20 -32.96 4.66
CA VAL A 463 -6.51 -33.58 4.82
C VAL A 463 -7.64 -32.56 4.63
N ARG A 464 -7.48 -31.34 5.16
CA ARG A 464 -8.49 -30.28 5.04
C ARG A 464 -7.87 -28.91 4.83
N CYS A 465 -8.62 -28.02 4.16
CA CYS A 465 -8.26 -26.62 4.03
C CYS A 465 -8.38 -25.89 5.38
N GLY A 466 -7.53 -24.89 5.56
CA GLY A 466 -7.68 -23.84 6.55
C GLY A 466 -8.55 -22.71 6.03
N TRP A 467 -8.67 -21.64 6.82
CA TRP A 467 -9.47 -20.46 6.50
C TRP A 467 -8.71 -19.18 6.80
N THR A 468 -8.83 -18.20 5.91
CA THR A 468 -8.34 -16.84 6.09
C THR A 468 -9.51 -15.86 6.20
N ILE A 469 -9.28 -14.72 6.84
CA ILE A 469 -10.12 -13.54 6.74
C ILE A 469 -9.25 -12.37 6.30
N TYR A 470 -9.57 -11.75 5.16
CA TYR A 470 -8.76 -10.71 4.52
C TYR A 470 -7.28 -11.11 4.36
N GLY A 471 -7.04 -12.38 4.01
CA GLY A 471 -5.69 -12.94 3.82
C GLY A 471 -4.96 -13.35 5.12
N GLN A 472 -5.50 -13.03 6.30
CA GLN A 472 -4.95 -13.49 7.58
C GLN A 472 -5.49 -14.88 7.92
N VAL A 473 -4.60 -15.85 8.14
CA VAL A 473 -4.99 -17.23 8.55
C VAL A 473 -5.61 -17.20 9.94
N ILE A 474 -6.85 -17.65 10.05
CA ILE A 474 -7.58 -17.79 11.32
C ILE A 474 -7.72 -19.26 11.70
N VAL A 475 -7.75 -20.15 10.71
CA VAL A 475 -7.72 -21.60 10.91
C VAL A 475 -6.63 -22.17 10.02
N GLN A 476 -5.64 -22.83 10.62
CA GLN A 476 -4.57 -23.50 9.88
C GLN A 476 -5.11 -24.74 9.14
N PRO A 477 -4.56 -25.10 7.96
CA PRO A 477 -4.92 -26.34 7.26
C PRO A 477 -4.56 -27.57 8.08
N LEU A 478 -5.37 -28.62 7.95
CA LEU A 478 -5.22 -29.86 8.71
C LEU A 478 -4.38 -30.86 7.93
N VAL A 479 -3.35 -31.43 8.57
CA VAL A 479 -2.47 -32.45 7.99
C VAL A 479 -2.39 -33.70 8.86
N GLU A 480 -2.03 -34.81 8.23
CA GLU A 480 -1.82 -36.13 8.86
C GLU A 480 -0.44 -36.67 8.50
N GLU A 481 0.28 -37.23 9.48
CA GLU A 481 1.57 -37.88 9.25
C GLU A 481 1.40 -39.19 8.49
N MET A 482 2.21 -39.35 7.44
CA MET A 482 2.25 -40.58 6.66
C MET A 482 3.19 -41.56 7.35
N LYS A 483 2.66 -42.71 7.79
CA LYS A 483 3.49 -43.80 8.32
C LYS A 483 4.33 -44.38 7.19
N GLU A 484 5.62 -44.57 7.42
CA GLU A 484 6.46 -45.38 6.53
C GLU A 484 5.91 -46.80 6.51
N SER A 485 5.48 -47.24 5.34
CA SER A 485 4.98 -48.60 5.08
C SER A 485 6.10 -49.51 4.62
#